data_AF-A0A061JBR4-F1
#
_entry.id   AF-A0A061JBR4-F1
#
_cell.length_a   1.000
_cell.length_b   1.000
_cell.length_c   1.000
_cell.angle_alpha   90.00
_cell.angle_beta   90.00
_cell.angle_gamma   90.00
#
_symmetry.space_group_name_H-M   'P 1'
#
loop_
_entity.id
_entity.type
_entity.pdbx_description
1 polymer ?
#
loop_
_entity_poly.entity_id
_entity_poly.type
_entity_poly.pdbx_seq_one_letter_code
_entity_poly.pdbx_strand_id
1 'polypeptide(L)'
;MGGDMAEVDWLNIRAFMERVASLGAYRESLQQYLVDKMMLVAPNLTELMGQNIGAKLISKAGSLTNLAKAPASTIQILGAEKALFRALKKRKGNTPKYGLIFHSTFIQRAAKEHRGKISRYLANKAALACRIDCFMDTPPAVFGEKLREQVEARLNFFDTGNKPPSNMAAMAEALEQYQKILRKRSKRQREANAAAEGNKEDAVTEEAP
;
A
#
# COMPACT_ATOMS: atom_id res chain seq x y z
N MET A 1 13.09 -7.05 48.26
CA MET A 1 13.16 -5.61 47.91
C MET A 1 14.48 -5.39 47.18
N GLY A 2 14.52 -4.51 46.16
CA GLY A 2 15.74 -4.28 45.38
C GLY A 2 16.87 -3.68 46.22
N GLY A 3 18.12 -3.91 45.81
CA GLY A 3 19.32 -3.36 46.47
C GLY A 3 19.84 -2.11 45.75
N ASP A 4 20.67 -1.33 46.45
CA ASP A 4 21.29 -0.13 45.90
C ASP A 4 22.24 -0.46 44.74
N MET A 5 22.18 0.33 43.68
CA MET A 5 23.02 0.20 42.49
C MET A 5 24.24 1.12 42.58
N ALA A 6 25.37 0.68 42.02
CA ALA A 6 26.55 1.52 41.89
C ALA A 6 26.30 2.66 40.88
N GLU A 7 26.94 3.81 41.11
CA GLU A 7 26.78 4.99 40.24
C GLU A 7 27.19 4.71 38.78
N VAL A 8 28.19 3.85 38.59
CA VAL A 8 28.65 3.39 37.26
C VAL A 8 27.56 2.60 36.53
N ASP A 9 26.84 1.73 37.23
CA ASP A 9 25.72 0.98 36.66
C ASP A 9 24.60 1.94 36.27
N TRP A 10 24.38 2.98 37.09
CA TRP A 10 23.32 3.94 36.83
C TRP A 10 23.58 4.79 35.57
N LEU A 11 24.85 5.16 35.35
CA LEU A 11 25.31 5.86 34.15
C LEU A 11 25.13 4.99 32.90
N ASN A 12 25.49 3.71 32.98
CA ASN A 12 25.31 2.76 31.87
C ASN A 12 23.84 2.54 31.52
N ILE A 13 22.97 2.38 32.52
CA ILE A 13 21.54 2.21 32.30
C ILE A 13 20.94 3.47 31.66
N ARG A 14 21.29 4.66 32.15
CA ARG A 14 20.80 5.92 31.56
C ARG A 14 21.24 6.04 30.10
N ALA A 15 22.52 5.81 29.80
CA ALA A 15 23.02 5.86 28.42
C ALA A 15 22.30 4.84 27.50
N PHE A 16 22.01 3.65 28.01
CA PHE A 16 21.23 2.65 27.28
C PHE A 16 19.79 3.11 27.04
N MET A 17 19.13 3.67 28.06
CA MET A 17 17.76 4.17 27.93
C MET A 17 17.65 5.33 26.93
N GLU A 18 18.59 6.26 26.94
CA GLU A 18 18.66 7.35 25.96
C GLU A 18 18.81 6.81 24.53
N ARG A 19 19.61 5.77 24.34
CA ARG A 19 19.78 5.13 23.03
C ARG A 19 18.54 4.35 22.58
N VAL A 20 17.84 3.70 23.51
CA VAL A 20 16.57 3.05 23.21
C VAL A 20 15.49 4.08 22.85
N ALA A 21 15.44 5.21 23.57
CA ALA A 21 14.53 6.31 23.28
C ALA A 21 14.79 6.91 21.90
N SER A 22 16.06 7.14 21.54
CA SER A 22 16.42 7.68 20.21
C SER A 22 16.09 6.71 19.08
N LEU A 23 16.28 5.40 19.28
CA LEU A 23 15.83 4.38 18.34
C LEU A 23 14.29 4.35 18.19
N GLY A 24 13.55 4.63 19.28
CA GLY A 24 12.10 4.79 19.25
C GLY A 24 11.67 5.94 18.34
N ALA A 25 12.24 7.13 18.56
CA ALA A 25 11.98 8.32 17.73
C ALA A 25 12.38 8.10 16.26
N TYR A 26 13.52 7.44 16.02
CA TYR A 26 13.98 7.14 14.66
C TYR A 26 13.05 6.15 13.93
N ARG A 27 12.46 5.20 14.65
CA ARG A 27 11.47 4.29 14.07
C ARG A 27 10.22 5.04 13.59
N GLU A 28 9.76 6.03 14.36
CA GLU A 28 8.59 6.84 13.99
C GLU A 28 8.87 7.70 12.75
N SER A 29 10.04 8.34 12.68
CA SER A 29 10.41 9.13 11.50
C SER A 29 10.54 8.26 10.25
N LEU A 30 11.11 7.06 10.36
CA LEU A 30 11.16 6.09 9.26
C LEU A 30 9.77 5.60 8.83
N GLN A 31 8.86 5.41 9.79
CA GLN A 31 7.49 5.02 9.47
C GLN A 31 6.80 6.13 8.68
N GLN A 32 6.91 7.39 9.10
CA GLN A 32 6.33 8.51 8.37
C GLN A 32 6.95 8.67 6.97
N TYR A 33 8.27 8.54 6.86
CA TYR A 33 8.97 8.58 5.59
C TYR A 33 8.48 7.47 4.63
N LEU A 34 8.29 6.26 5.15
CA LEU A 34 7.73 5.16 4.38
C LEU A 34 6.33 5.50 3.91
N VAL A 35 5.53 6.16 4.75
CA VAL A 35 4.17 6.55 4.39
C VAL A 35 4.14 7.49 3.20
N ASP A 36 4.91 8.57 3.29
CA ASP A 36 4.94 9.61 2.26
C ASP A 36 5.47 9.08 0.94
N LYS A 37 6.53 8.25 0.98
CA LYS A 37 7.10 7.63 -0.22
C LYS A 37 6.17 6.61 -0.85
N MET A 38 5.45 5.84 -0.06
CA MET A 38 4.55 4.82 -0.60
C MET A 38 3.34 5.46 -1.28
N MET A 39 2.80 6.55 -0.73
CA MET A 39 1.73 7.32 -1.37
C MET A 39 2.18 7.95 -2.69
N LEU A 40 3.44 8.31 -2.83
CA LEU A 40 4.00 8.85 -4.08
C LEU A 40 4.25 7.76 -5.14
N VAL A 41 4.73 6.58 -4.72
CA VAL A 41 5.15 5.51 -5.64
C VAL A 41 4.01 4.56 -6.00
N ALA A 42 3.18 4.18 -5.03
CA ALA A 42 2.14 3.16 -5.19
C ALA A 42 0.90 3.48 -4.32
N PRO A 43 0.14 4.53 -4.65
CA PRO A 43 -1.03 4.94 -3.85
C PRO A 43 -2.13 3.88 -3.85
N ASN A 44 -2.41 3.20 -4.98
CA ASN A 44 -3.49 2.21 -5.02
C ASN A 44 -3.16 0.95 -4.22
N LEU A 45 -1.91 0.48 -4.30
CA LEU A 45 -1.44 -0.64 -3.49
C LEU A 45 -1.47 -0.30 -1.99
N THR A 46 -1.15 0.95 -1.65
CA THR A 46 -1.18 1.45 -0.27
C THR A 46 -2.59 1.46 0.30
N GLU A 47 -3.56 1.99 -0.45
CA GLU A 47 -4.96 1.98 -0.02
C GLU A 47 -5.52 0.55 0.13
N LEU A 48 -5.12 -0.36 -0.76
CA LEU A 48 -5.60 -1.74 -0.73
C LEU A 48 -5.01 -2.57 0.41
N MET A 49 -3.68 -2.53 0.62
CA MET A 49 -2.98 -3.48 1.50
C MET A 49 -2.28 -2.84 2.69
N GLY A 50 -2.20 -1.51 2.72
CA GLY A 50 -1.41 -0.77 3.67
C GLY A 50 0.08 -0.70 3.29
N GLN A 51 0.74 0.29 3.86
CA GLN A 51 2.03 0.79 3.41
C GLN A 51 3.16 -0.20 3.74
N ASN A 52 3.11 -0.80 4.93
CA ASN A 52 4.08 -1.80 5.40
C ASN A 52 4.08 -3.07 4.54
N ILE A 53 2.89 -3.55 4.15
CA ILE A 53 2.77 -4.80 3.36
C ILE A 53 3.13 -4.51 1.91
N GLY A 54 2.62 -3.42 1.34
CA GLY A 54 2.97 -3.00 -0.01
C GLY A 54 4.48 -2.81 -0.17
N ALA A 55 5.14 -2.12 0.77
CA ALA A 55 6.57 -1.89 0.72
C ALA A 55 7.37 -3.21 0.78
N LYS A 56 6.94 -4.16 1.62
CA LYS A 56 7.55 -5.50 1.68
C LYS A 56 7.36 -6.28 0.38
N LEU A 57 6.21 -6.17 -0.28
CA LEU A 57 5.96 -6.81 -1.58
C LEU A 57 6.88 -6.23 -2.66
N ILE A 58 6.99 -4.90 -2.74
CA ILE A 58 7.88 -4.22 -3.69
C ILE A 58 9.34 -4.60 -3.43
N SER A 59 9.78 -4.54 -2.17
CA SER A 59 11.14 -4.92 -1.77
C SER A 59 11.45 -6.38 -2.15
N LYS A 60 10.51 -7.30 -1.92
CA LYS A 60 10.70 -8.72 -2.26
C LYS A 60 10.71 -8.98 -3.77
N ALA A 61 9.97 -8.20 -4.55
CA ALA A 61 9.98 -8.26 -6.02
C ALA A 61 11.18 -7.51 -6.64
N GLY A 62 11.87 -6.68 -5.86
CA GLY A 62 13.00 -5.84 -6.27
C GLY A 62 12.59 -4.51 -6.88
N SER A 63 11.43 -4.44 -7.56
CA SER A 63 10.89 -3.19 -8.11
C SER A 63 9.37 -3.26 -8.26
N LEU A 64 8.73 -2.08 -8.36
CA LEU A 64 7.30 -1.99 -8.68
C LEU A 64 7.00 -2.55 -10.09
N THR A 65 7.90 -2.34 -11.05
CA THR A 65 7.78 -2.86 -12.41
C THR A 65 7.79 -4.39 -12.45
N ASN A 66 8.67 -5.04 -11.67
CA ASN A 66 8.72 -6.49 -11.57
C ASN A 66 7.47 -7.04 -10.87
N LEU A 67 6.99 -6.32 -9.84
CA LEU A 67 5.75 -6.68 -9.14
C LEU A 67 4.53 -6.56 -10.06
N ALA A 68 4.47 -5.55 -10.92
CA ALA A 68 3.38 -5.36 -11.89
C ALA A 68 3.37 -6.44 -12.99
N LYS A 69 4.56 -6.91 -13.40
CA LYS A 69 4.73 -8.03 -14.34
C LYS A 69 4.39 -9.38 -13.72
N ALA A 70 4.56 -9.53 -12.40
CA ALA A 70 4.26 -10.78 -11.71
C ALA A 70 2.76 -11.14 -11.83
N PRO A 71 2.41 -12.42 -12.01
CA PRO A 71 1.02 -12.85 -11.97
C PRO A 71 0.52 -12.84 -10.52
N ALA A 72 -0.80 -12.76 -10.35
CA ALA A 72 -1.43 -12.75 -9.04
C ALA A 72 -1.12 -14.00 -8.21
N SER A 73 -0.93 -15.17 -8.86
CA SER A 73 -0.50 -16.40 -8.18
C SER A 73 0.87 -16.26 -7.53
N THR A 74 1.81 -15.56 -8.15
CA THR A 74 3.13 -15.27 -7.57
C THR A 74 3.00 -14.28 -6.41
N ILE A 75 2.21 -13.21 -6.57
CA ILE A 75 1.95 -12.23 -5.51
C ILE A 75 1.32 -12.91 -4.28
N GLN A 76 0.44 -13.90 -4.50
CA GLN A 76 -0.22 -14.65 -3.43
C GLN A 76 0.78 -15.35 -2.50
N ILE A 77 1.83 -15.94 -3.07
CA ILE A 77 2.83 -16.75 -2.35
C ILE A 77 4.16 -16.02 -2.13
N LEU A 78 4.25 -14.75 -2.51
CA LEU A 78 5.48 -13.96 -2.41
C LEU A 78 5.96 -13.92 -0.95
N GLY A 79 7.19 -14.32 -0.68
CA GLY A 79 7.77 -14.53 0.65
C GLY A 79 7.63 -15.95 1.23
N ALA A 80 6.84 -16.83 0.62
CA ALA A 80 6.71 -18.24 0.99
C ALA A 80 7.35 -19.19 -0.04
N GLU A 81 8.25 -18.69 -0.90
CA GLU A 81 8.77 -19.44 -2.05
C GLU A 81 9.55 -20.68 -1.60
N LYS A 82 10.39 -20.56 -0.56
CA LYS A 82 11.14 -21.69 -0.01
C LYS A 82 10.24 -22.82 0.48
N ALA A 83 9.11 -22.47 1.10
CA ALA A 83 8.14 -23.44 1.58
C ALA A 83 7.38 -24.09 0.41
N LEU A 84 7.04 -23.31 -0.62
CA LEU A 84 6.45 -23.82 -1.85
C LEU A 84 7.37 -24.82 -2.55
N PHE A 85 8.63 -24.44 -2.82
CA PHE A 85 9.59 -25.32 -3.51
C PHE A 85 9.86 -26.60 -2.73
N ARG A 86 9.91 -26.52 -1.39
CA ARG A 86 10.03 -27.69 -0.53
C ARG A 86 8.81 -28.61 -0.62
N ALA A 87 7.60 -28.06 -0.67
CA ALA A 87 6.37 -28.84 -0.82
C ALA A 87 6.29 -29.53 -2.19
N LEU A 88 6.66 -28.82 -3.26
CA LEU A 88 6.73 -29.36 -4.62
C LEU A 88 7.75 -30.50 -4.73
N LYS A 89 8.93 -30.35 -4.13
CA LYS A 89 9.98 -31.39 -4.12
C LYS A 89 9.54 -32.67 -3.38
N LYS A 90 8.74 -32.52 -2.32
CA LYS A 90 8.27 -33.66 -1.50
C LYS A 90 7.03 -34.36 -2.07
N ARG A 91 6.41 -33.88 -3.17
CA ARG A 91 5.18 -34.38 -3.85
C ARG A 91 3.92 -34.62 -2.98
N LYS A 92 4.02 -34.61 -1.65
CA LYS A 92 2.95 -34.88 -0.66
C LYS A 92 2.78 -33.79 0.40
N GLY A 93 3.51 -32.68 0.29
CA GLY A 93 3.41 -31.57 1.26
C GLY A 93 2.29 -30.59 0.93
N ASN A 94 1.60 -30.07 1.95
CA ASN A 94 0.66 -28.96 1.78
C ASN A 94 1.39 -27.73 1.22
N THR A 95 0.95 -27.23 0.07
CA THR A 95 1.48 -26.00 -0.50
C THR A 95 1.00 -24.79 0.30
N PRO A 96 1.88 -23.80 0.55
CA PRO A 96 1.48 -22.57 1.22
C PRO A 96 0.45 -21.82 0.36
N LYS A 97 -0.64 -21.36 0.99
CA LYS A 97 -1.74 -20.63 0.33
C LYS A 97 -1.57 -19.11 0.38
N TYR A 98 -0.55 -18.63 1.07
CA TYR A 98 -0.27 -17.22 1.32
C TYR A 98 1.21 -17.02 1.66
N GLY A 99 1.76 -15.87 1.29
CA GLY A 99 3.07 -15.40 1.69
C GLY A 99 2.96 -14.15 2.57
N LEU A 100 3.63 -13.07 2.18
CA LEU A 100 3.64 -11.77 2.89
C LEU A 100 2.24 -11.18 3.05
N ILE A 101 1.35 -11.44 2.10
CA ILE A 101 -0.03 -10.94 2.13
C ILE A 101 -0.86 -11.51 3.29
N PHE A 102 -0.42 -12.60 3.94
CA PHE A 102 -1.09 -13.21 5.10
C PHE A 102 -1.29 -12.22 6.25
N HIS A 103 -0.36 -11.28 6.42
CA HIS A 103 -0.42 -10.28 7.47
C HIS A 103 -1.43 -9.16 7.19
N SER A 104 -2.11 -9.18 6.04
CA SER A 104 -3.19 -8.21 5.77
C SER A 104 -4.35 -8.40 6.74
N THR A 105 -4.97 -7.28 7.12
CA THR A 105 -6.13 -7.26 8.02
C THR A 105 -7.30 -8.07 7.45
N PHE A 106 -7.50 -8.04 6.13
CA PHE A 106 -8.55 -8.82 5.44
C PHE A 106 -8.42 -10.33 5.66
N ILE A 107 -7.21 -10.87 5.56
CA ILE A 107 -6.99 -12.31 5.72
C ILE A 107 -7.05 -12.70 7.20
N GLN A 108 -6.56 -11.84 8.10
CA GLN A 108 -6.60 -12.11 9.54
C GLN A 108 -8.04 -12.14 10.08
N ARG A 109 -8.90 -11.24 9.59
CA ARG A 109 -10.34 -11.18 9.94
C ARG A 109 -11.14 -12.37 9.40
N ALA A 110 -10.71 -12.96 8.29
CA ALA A 110 -11.41 -14.07 7.67
C ALA A 110 -11.33 -15.39 8.47
N ALA A 111 -12.43 -16.14 8.45
CA ALA A 111 -12.50 -17.52 8.96
C ALA A 111 -11.44 -18.41 8.30
N LYS A 112 -10.85 -19.34 9.08
CA LYS A 112 -9.70 -20.18 8.68
C LYS A 112 -9.93 -20.90 7.33
N GLU A 113 -11.15 -21.35 7.09
CA GLU A 113 -11.55 -22.05 5.86
C GLU A 113 -11.53 -21.15 4.62
N HIS A 114 -11.84 -19.86 4.79
CA HIS A 114 -11.98 -18.89 3.71
C HIS A 114 -10.71 -18.08 3.45
N ARG A 115 -9.71 -18.13 4.36
CA ARG A 115 -8.41 -17.44 4.21
C ARG A 115 -7.73 -17.71 2.87
N GLY A 116 -7.78 -18.94 2.37
CA GLY A 116 -7.20 -19.27 1.06
C GLY A 116 -7.94 -18.63 -0.13
N LYS A 117 -9.27 -18.53 -0.04
CA LYS A 117 -10.11 -17.91 -1.08
C LYS A 117 -9.91 -16.39 -1.09
N ILE A 118 -9.87 -15.77 0.09
CA ILE A 118 -9.65 -14.32 0.24
C ILE A 118 -8.21 -13.95 -0.13
N SER A 119 -7.22 -14.75 0.25
CA SER A 119 -5.82 -14.57 -0.15
C SER A 119 -5.68 -14.48 -1.68
N ARG A 120 -6.30 -15.41 -2.42
CA ARG A 120 -6.32 -15.38 -3.89
C ARG A 120 -7.03 -14.15 -4.43
N TYR A 121 -8.19 -13.80 -3.86
CA TYR A 121 -8.96 -12.64 -4.29
C TYR A 121 -8.17 -11.33 -4.08
N LEU A 122 -7.57 -11.16 -2.90
CA LEU A 122 -6.72 -10.03 -2.56
C LEU A 122 -5.51 -9.94 -3.49
N ALA A 123 -4.83 -11.05 -3.77
CA ALA A 123 -3.68 -11.06 -4.68
C ALA A 123 -4.06 -10.64 -6.11
N ASN A 124 -5.25 -11.02 -6.59
CA ASN A 124 -5.76 -10.56 -7.88
C ASN A 124 -6.00 -9.04 -7.90
N LYS A 125 -6.58 -8.49 -6.82
CA LYS A 125 -6.82 -7.04 -6.70
C LYS A 125 -5.52 -6.26 -6.53
N ALA A 126 -4.57 -6.80 -5.78
CA ALA A 126 -3.24 -6.22 -5.63
C ALA A 126 -2.47 -6.21 -6.95
N ALA A 127 -2.55 -7.28 -7.75
CA ALA A 127 -1.93 -7.31 -9.09
C ALA A 127 -2.48 -6.20 -10.01
N LEU A 128 -3.79 -5.93 -9.94
CA LEU A 128 -4.41 -4.82 -10.68
C LEU A 128 -3.91 -3.46 -10.17
N ALA A 129 -3.95 -3.24 -8.85
CA ALA A 129 -3.45 -2.01 -8.23
C ALA A 129 -2.00 -1.72 -8.61
N CYS A 130 -1.11 -2.72 -8.51
CA CYS A 130 0.30 -2.57 -8.88
C CYS A 130 0.50 -2.17 -10.35
N ARG A 131 -0.32 -2.70 -11.26
CA ARG A 131 -0.23 -2.37 -12.69
C ARG A 131 -0.72 -0.96 -12.97
N ILE A 132 -1.79 -0.54 -12.31
CA ILE A 132 -2.30 0.84 -12.38
C ILE A 132 -1.22 1.80 -11.85
N ASP A 133 -0.65 1.51 -10.68
CA ASP A 133 0.40 2.34 -10.08
C ASP A 133 1.68 2.42 -10.93
N CYS A 134 2.03 1.35 -11.64
CA CYS A 134 3.26 1.29 -12.42
C CYS A 134 3.16 1.94 -13.81
N PHE A 135 1.99 1.88 -14.45
CA PHE A 135 1.82 2.28 -15.86
C PHE A 135 1.05 3.59 -16.05
N MET A 136 0.46 4.16 -14.99
CA MET A 136 -0.18 5.48 -15.06
C MET A 136 0.79 6.59 -14.69
N ASP A 137 0.85 7.65 -15.50
CA ASP A 137 1.72 8.81 -15.25
C ASP A 137 1.36 9.55 -13.94
N THR A 138 0.06 9.58 -13.62
CA THR A 138 -0.43 10.14 -12.35
C THR A 138 -1.40 9.14 -11.71
N PRO A 139 -0.90 8.25 -10.83
CA PRO A 139 -1.74 7.22 -10.24
C PRO A 139 -2.75 7.86 -9.28
N PRO A 140 -4.06 7.79 -9.55
CA PRO A 140 -5.07 8.27 -8.60
C PRO A 140 -5.26 7.22 -7.51
N ALA A 141 -5.49 7.60 -6.25
CA ALA A 141 -5.79 6.66 -5.16
C ALA A 141 -7.18 6.00 -5.27
N VAL A 142 -8.05 6.54 -6.13
CA VAL A 142 -9.45 6.14 -6.31
C VAL A 142 -9.62 4.65 -6.65
N PHE A 143 -8.72 4.10 -7.48
CA PHE A 143 -8.83 2.68 -7.85
C PHE A 143 -8.56 1.79 -6.63
N GLY A 144 -7.61 2.15 -5.78
CA GLY A 144 -7.27 1.44 -4.55
C GLY A 144 -8.44 1.39 -3.57
N GLU A 145 -9.13 2.51 -3.38
CA GLU A 145 -10.34 2.60 -2.55
C GLU A 145 -11.44 1.65 -3.07
N LYS A 146 -11.74 1.68 -4.37
CA LYS A 146 -12.75 0.80 -4.98
C LYS A 146 -12.34 -0.68 -4.96
N LEU A 147 -11.07 -0.98 -5.15
CA LEU A 147 -10.54 -2.33 -5.02
C LEU A 147 -10.67 -2.83 -3.57
N ARG A 148 -10.46 -1.96 -2.59
CA ARG A 148 -10.62 -2.27 -1.17
C ARG A 148 -12.08 -2.54 -0.82
N GLU A 149 -13.01 -1.68 -1.25
CA GLU A 149 -14.46 -1.87 -1.08
C GLU A 149 -14.90 -3.26 -1.60
N GLN A 150 -14.36 -3.69 -2.74
CA GLN A 150 -14.64 -5.01 -3.29
C GLN A 150 -14.11 -6.16 -2.44
N VAL A 151 -12.92 -6.02 -1.84
CA VAL A 151 -12.36 -7.04 -0.93
C VAL A 151 -13.20 -7.10 0.36
N GLU A 152 -13.63 -5.96 0.88
CA GLU A 152 -14.52 -5.87 2.04
C GLU A 152 -15.89 -6.49 1.74
N ALA A 153 -16.51 -6.15 0.62
CA ALA A 153 -17.77 -6.76 0.17
C ALA A 153 -17.63 -8.28 0.00
N ARG A 154 -16.48 -8.74 -0.51
CA ARG A 154 -16.21 -10.18 -0.65
C ARG A 154 -16.02 -10.88 0.71
N LEU A 155 -15.47 -10.20 1.70
CA LEU A 155 -15.37 -10.71 3.06
C LEU A 155 -16.76 -10.83 3.68
N ASN A 156 -17.57 -9.77 3.58
CA ASN A 156 -18.95 -9.74 4.06
C ASN A 156 -19.85 -10.78 3.36
N PHE A 157 -19.59 -11.12 2.10
CA PHE A 157 -20.30 -12.20 1.39
C PHE A 157 -20.15 -13.56 2.10
N PHE A 158 -18.99 -13.84 2.68
CA PHE A 158 -18.80 -15.10 3.41
C PHE A 158 -19.54 -15.12 4.75
N ASP A 159 -19.83 -13.95 5.32
CA ASP A 159 -20.56 -13.84 6.58
C ASP A 159 -22.09 -13.74 6.36
N THR A 160 -22.52 -13.03 5.32
CA THR A 160 -23.94 -12.63 5.10
C THR A 160 -24.59 -13.21 3.85
N GLY A 161 -23.81 -13.76 2.91
CA GLY A 161 -24.31 -14.30 1.64
C GLY A 161 -24.61 -13.26 0.56
N ASN A 162 -24.45 -11.96 0.83
CA ASN A 162 -24.71 -10.87 -0.14
C ASN A 162 -23.64 -10.79 -1.23
N LYS A 163 -24.03 -11.06 -2.49
CA LYS A 163 -23.07 -11.11 -3.61
C LYS A 163 -22.40 -9.73 -3.80
N PRO A 164 -21.06 -9.68 -3.90
CA PRO A 164 -20.35 -8.43 -4.14
C PRO A 164 -20.64 -7.90 -5.55
N PRO A 165 -20.54 -6.58 -5.76
CA PRO A 165 -20.73 -5.96 -7.06
C PRO A 165 -19.73 -6.51 -8.10
N SER A 166 -20.16 -6.51 -9.36
CA SER A 166 -19.31 -6.89 -10.50
C SER A 166 -18.06 -6.03 -10.57
N ASN A 167 -16.93 -6.64 -10.94
CA ASN A 167 -15.69 -5.91 -11.16
C ASN A 167 -15.85 -4.81 -12.21
N MET A 168 -16.66 -5.02 -13.25
CA MET A 168 -16.86 -4.03 -14.31
C MET A 168 -17.57 -2.78 -13.79
N ALA A 169 -18.58 -2.95 -12.93
CA ALA A 169 -19.35 -1.84 -12.38
C ALA A 169 -18.47 -0.93 -11.51
N ALA A 170 -17.73 -1.51 -10.56
CA ALA A 170 -16.88 -0.71 -9.68
C ALA A 170 -15.71 -0.04 -10.41
N MET A 171 -15.19 -0.67 -11.48
CA MET A 171 -14.14 -0.06 -12.30
C MET A 171 -14.69 1.07 -13.18
N ALA A 172 -15.92 0.95 -13.68
CA ALA A 172 -16.58 2.04 -14.40
C ALA A 172 -16.80 3.25 -13.49
N GLU A 173 -17.26 3.04 -12.25
CA GLU A 173 -17.38 4.10 -11.25
C GLU A 173 -16.02 4.75 -10.94
N ALA A 174 -14.97 3.94 -10.77
CA ALA A 174 -13.61 4.45 -10.52
C ALA A 174 -13.10 5.30 -11.70
N LEU A 175 -13.38 4.89 -12.94
CA LEU A 175 -13.03 5.66 -14.14
C LEU A 175 -13.77 6.98 -14.21
N GLU A 176 -15.06 7.00 -13.88
CA GLU A 176 -15.86 8.23 -13.87
C GLU A 176 -15.35 9.21 -12.81
N GLN A 177 -15.03 8.71 -11.60
CA GLN A 177 -14.42 9.49 -10.54
C GLN A 177 -13.04 10.02 -10.95
N TYR A 178 -12.23 9.20 -11.61
CA TYR A 178 -10.93 9.62 -12.13
C TYR A 178 -11.06 10.73 -13.19
N GLN A 179 -11.99 10.61 -14.13
CA GLN A 179 -12.26 11.66 -15.12
C GLN A 179 -12.70 12.97 -14.48
N LYS A 180 -13.54 12.91 -13.42
CA LYS A 180 -13.92 14.09 -12.64
C LYS A 180 -12.72 14.75 -11.98
N ILE A 181 -11.78 13.98 -11.43
CA ILE A 181 -10.54 14.49 -10.84
C ILE A 181 -9.66 15.15 -11.90
N LEU A 182 -9.48 14.51 -13.06
CA LEU A 182 -8.70 15.06 -14.17
C LEU A 182 -9.29 16.39 -14.66
N ARG A 183 -10.62 16.48 -14.81
CA ARG A 183 -11.30 17.73 -15.19
C ARG A 183 -11.09 18.84 -14.16
N LYS A 184 -11.15 18.53 -12.87
CA LYS A 184 -10.86 19.51 -11.80
C LYS A 184 -9.39 19.95 -11.82
N ARG A 185 -8.47 19.02 -12.06
CA ARG A 185 -7.04 19.31 -12.13
C ARG A 185 -6.70 20.20 -13.32
N SER A 186 -7.25 19.91 -14.50
CA SER A 186 -7.04 20.74 -15.69
C SER A 186 -7.65 22.14 -15.54
N LYS A 187 -8.81 22.27 -14.88
CA LYS A 187 -9.40 23.56 -14.55
C LYS A 187 -8.50 24.38 -13.62
N ARG A 188 -8.04 23.77 -12.52
CA ARG A 188 -7.10 24.43 -11.58
C ARG A 188 -5.79 24.83 -12.24
N GLN A 189 -5.28 24.01 -13.17
CA GLN A 189 -4.04 24.31 -13.88
C GLN A 189 -4.21 25.48 -14.86
N ARG A 190 -5.37 25.60 -15.52
CA ARG A 190 -5.71 26.77 -16.33
C ARG A 190 -5.85 28.03 -15.49
N GLU A 191 -6.51 27.94 -14.34
CA GLU A 191 -6.65 29.05 -13.38
C GLU A 191 -5.29 29.50 -12.84
N ALA A 192 -4.41 28.55 -12.48
CA ALA A 192 -3.06 28.86 -12.00
C ALA A 192 -2.18 29.50 -13.10
N ASN A 193 -2.28 29.03 -14.34
CA ASN A 193 -1.57 29.63 -15.47
C ASN A 193 -2.08 31.05 -15.76
N ALA A 194 -3.40 31.27 -15.76
CA ALA A 194 -3.98 32.59 -15.94
C ALA A 194 -3.59 33.57 -14.82
N ALA A 195 -3.53 33.10 -13.56
CA ALA A 195 -3.06 33.91 -12.44
C ALA A 195 -1.55 34.24 -12.54
N ALA A 196 -0.75 33.32 -13.06
CA ALA A 196 0.69 33.54 -13.28
C ALA A 196 0.98 34.48 -14.46
N GLU A 197 0.10 34.53 -15.47
CA GLU A 197 0.16 35.48 -16.58
C GLU A 197 -0.27 36.89 -16.13
N GLY A 198 -1.37 37.01 -15.36
CA GLY A 198 -1.80 38.30 -14.78
C GLY A 198 -0.74 38.94 -13.87
N ASN A 199 -0.12 38.17 -12.97
CA ASN A 199 0.97 38.67 -12.12
C ASN A 199 2.22 39.10 -12.90
N LYS A 200 2.43 38.60 -14.12
CA LYS A 200 3.53 39.04 -14.99
C LYS A 200 3.20 40.35 -15.71
N GLU A 201 1.94 40.56 -16.09
CA GLU A 201 1.50 41.82 -16.70
C GLU A 201 1.47 42.98 -15.68
N ASP A 202 1.08 42.70 -14.43
CA ASP A 202 1.10 43.68 -13.33
C ASP A 202 2.53 44.06 -12.91
N ALA A 203 3.49 43.11 -12.92
CA ALA A 203 4.89 43.40 -12.60
C ALA A 203 5.61 44.23 -13.69
N VAL A 204 5.18 44.12 -14.96
CA VAL A 204 5.74 44.90 -16.08
C VAL A 204 5.20 46.34 -16.09
N THR A 205 4.04 46.59 -15.48
CA THR A 205 3.45 47.94 -15.40
C THR A 205 3.91 48.75 -14.19
N GLU A 206 4.40 48.12 -13.11
CA GLU A 206 5.00 48.80 -11.95
C GLU A 206 6.49 49.21 -12.15
N GLU A 207 7.21 48.67 -13.15
CA GLU A 207 8.61 49.03 -13.45
C GLU A 207 8.77 50.11 -14.55
N ALA A 208 7.68 50.70 -15.05
CA ALA A 208 7.75 51.81 -15.99
C ALA A 208 7.79 53.17 -15.25
N PRO A 209 8.88 53.97 -15.37
CA PRO A 209 9.00 55.29 -14.77
C PRO A 209 8.09 56.35 -15.39
#